data_AF-A0A6A7ZL08-F1
#
_entry.id   AF-A0A6A7ZL08-F1
#
_cell.length_a   1.000
_cell.length_b   1.000
_cell.length_c   1.000
_cell.angle_alpha   90.00
_cell.angle_beta   90.00
_cell.angle_gamma   90.00
#
_symmetry.space_group_name_H-M   'P 1'
#
loop_
_entity.id
_entity.type
_entity.pdbx_description
1 polymer ?
#
loop_
_entity_poly.entity_id
_entity_poly.type
_entity_poly.pdbx_seq_one_letter_code
_entity_poly.pdbx_strand_id
1 'polypeptide(L)'
;MRTTLMAIRETLMRRRHEPIAVVGRWLRQVLQGYLNYHAVLDNLRRLGGFRWEVGRAWRHALMRRSQRGTVRNSVRWAGFIS
;
A
#
# COMPACT_ATOMS: atom_id res chain seq x y z
N MET A 1 14.62 0.35 3.59
CA MET A 1 13.16 0.61 3.44
C MET A 1 12.84 1.61 2.34
N ARG A 2 13.59 2.72 2.18
CA ARG A 2 13.32 3.75 1.15
C ARG A 2 13.33 3.20 -0.29
N THR A 3 14.26 2.32 -0.62
CA THR A 3 14.35 1.66 -1.94
C THR A 3 13.09 0.84 -2.25
N THR A 4 12.66 0.00 -1.31
CA THR A 4 11.42 -0.76 -1.42
C THR A 4 10.19 0.15 -1.57
N LEU A 5 10.12 1.23 -0.80
CA LEU A 5 9.02 2.20 -0.90
C LEU A 5 8.99 2.92 -2.25
N MET A 6 10.15 3.26 -2.81
CA MET A 6 10.26 3.86 -4.15
C MET A 6 9.77 2.89 -5.23
N ALA A 7 10.19 1.62 -5.18
CA ALA A 7 9.74 0.59 -6.11
C ALA A 7 8.21 0.36 -6.04
N ILE A 8 7.65 0.35 -4.82
CA ILE A 8 6.19 0.25 -4.62
C ILE A 8 5.50 1.48 -5.21
N ARG A 9 6.00 2.70 -4.94
CA ARG A 9 5.44 3.95 -5.49
C ARG A 9 5.44 3.96 -7.01
N GLU A 10 6.55 3.55 -7.62
CA GLU A 10 6.67 3.46 -9.07
C GLU A 10 5.67 2.46 -9.65
N THR A 11 5.60 1.26 -9.06
CA THR A 11 4.65 0.23 -9.49
C THR A 11 3.21 0.71 -9.34
N LEU A 12 2.88 1.40 -8.24
CA LEU A 12 1.58 2.01 -8.04
C LEU A 12 1.25 3.08 -9.10
N MET A 13 2.22 3.89 -9.50
CA MET A 13 2.02 4.87 -10.58
C MET A 13 1.80 4.19 -11.93
N ARG A 14 2.47 3.08 -12.22
CA ARG A 14 2.29 2.28 -13.44
C ARG A 14 0.92 1.59 -13.46
N ARG A 15 0.54 0.95 -12.35
CA ARG A 15 -0.71 0.20 -12.20
C ARG A 15 -1.93 1.06 -11.86
N ARG A 16 -1.80 2.39 -11.80
CA ARG A 16 -2.87 3.29 -11.36
C ARG A 16 -4.17 3.14 -12.17
N HIS A 17 -4.07 2.69 -13.41
CA HIS A 17 -5.21 2.50 -14.33
C HIS A 17 -5.86 1.12 -14.22
N GLU A 18 -5.28 0.18 -13.47
CA GLU A 18 -5.86 -1.15 -13.22
C GLU A 18 -7.02 -1.06 -12.22
N PRO A 19 -7.96 -2.02 -12.18
CA PRO A 19 -9.02 -2.02 -11.17
C PRO A 19 -8.48 -2.00 -9.74
N ILE A 20 -9.15 -1.24 -8.84
CA ILE A 20 -8.72 -1.09 -7.43
C ILE A 20 -8.54 -2.46 -6.74
N ALA A 21 -9.43 -3.41 -7.01
CA ALA A 21 -9.37 -4.75 -6.41
C ALA A 21 -8.10 -5.52 -6.79
N VAL A 22 -7.63 -5.36 -8.03
CA VAL A 22 -6.42 -6.03 -8.55
C VAL A 22 -5.17 -5.43 -7.89
N VAL A 23 -5.06 -4.10 -7.91
CA VAL A 23 -3.92 -3.41 -7.28
C VAL A 23 -3.93 -3.62 -5.76
N GLY A 24 -5.11 -3.68 -5.15
CA GLY A 24 -5.27 -3.93 -3.73
C GLY A 24 -4.77 -5.32 -3.31
N ARG A 25 -5.11 -6.35 -4.08
CA ARG A 25 -4.63 -7.73 -3.86
C ARG A 25 -3.10 -7.81 -4.00
N TRP A 26 -2.54 -7.20 -5.03
CA TRP A 26 -1.09 -7.12 -5.24
C TRP A 26 -0.39 -6.43 -4.06
N LEU A 27 -0.90 -5.28 -3.62
CA LEU A 27 -0.33 -4.52 -2.50
C LEU A 27 -0.33 -5.36 -1.21
N ARG A 28 -1.40 -6.13 -0.98
CA ARG A 28 -1.51 -7.04 0.17
C ARG A 28 -0.44 -8.13 0.15
N GLN A 29 -0.20 -8.76 -0.99
CA GLN A 29 0.85 -9.78 -1.14
C GLN A 29 2.25 -9.19 -0.90
N VAL A 30 2.53 -8.01 -1.45
CA VAL A 30 3.82 -7.32 -1.24
C VAL A 30 4.03 -6.96 0.22
N LEU A 31 3.01 -6.40 0.89
CA LEU A 31 3.08 -6.06 2.31
C LEU A 31 3.24 -7.30 3.18
N GLN A 32 2.53 -8.39 2.90
CA GLN A 32 2.69 -9.65 3.64
C GLN A 32 4.10 -10.23 3.48
N GLY A 33 4.64 -10.30 2.26
CA GLY A 33 6.01 -10.77 2.04
C GLY A 33 7.04 -9.89 2.75
N TYR A 34 6.85 -8.57 2.70
CA TYR A 34 7.73 -7.62 3.38
C TYR A 34 7.68 -7.75 4.91
N LEU A 35 6.48 -7.86 5.47
CA LEU A 35 6.29 -8.05 6.91
C LEU A 35 6.86 -9.39 7.35
N ASN A 36 6.61 -10.48 6.64
CA ASN A 36 7.17 -11.80 6.99
C ASN A 36 8.71 -11.79 7.00
N TYR A 37 9.35 -11.08 6.07
CA TYR A 37 10.81 -10.97 6.01
C TYR A 37 11.39 -10.06 7.10
N HIS A 38 10.64 -9.05 7.56
CA HIS A 38 11.12 -8.03 8.49
C HIS A 38 10.50 -8.09 9.90
N ALA A 39 9.60 -9.03 10.18
CA ALA A 39 8.91 -9.22 11.46
C ALA A 39 9.83 -9.85 12.54
N VAL A 40 11.07 -9.40 12.61
CA VAL A 40 11.94 -9.65 13.77
C VAL A 40 11.56 -8.66 14.87
N LEU A 41 11.54 -9.14 16.13
CA LEU A 41 10.85 -8.57 17.30
C LEU A 41 11.13 -7.09 17.64
N ASP A 42 12.08 -6.41 16.99
CA ASP A 42 12.48 -5.03 17.30
C ASP A 42 12.05 -3.99 16.22
N ASN A 43 11.37 -4.42 15.15
CA ASN A 43 11.12 -3.54 13.99
C ASN A 43 9.67 -3.04 13.85
N LEU A 44 8.79 -3.30 14.83
CA LEU A 44 7.35 -2.99 14.75
C LEU A 44 7.05 -1.52 14.44
N ARG A 45 7.79 -0.58 15.05
CA ARG A 45 7.61 0.86 14.82
C ARG A 45 7.96 1.27 13.39
N ARG A 46 9.04 0.69 12.83
CA ARG A 46 9.47 0.90 11.44
C ARG A 46 8.49 0.25 10.44
N LEU A 47 7.97 -0.93 10.76
CA LEU A 47 6.96 -1.61 9.95
C LEU A 47 5.63 -0.83 9.91
N GLY A 48 5.23 -0.24 11.04
CA GLY A 48 4.07 0.67 11.11
C GLY A 48 4.25 1.90 10.23
N GLY A 49 5.40 2.57 10.32
CA GLY A 49 5.72 3.72 9.47
C GLY A 49 5.77 3.36 7.97
N PHE A 50 6.30 2.19 7.63
CA PHE A 50 6.31 1.70 6.25
C PHE A 50 4.90 1.47 5.70
N ARG A 51 4.02 0.83 6.48
CA ARG A 51 2.60 0.63 6.09
C ARG A 51 1.89 1.96 5.86
N TRP A 52 2.13 2.94 6.73
CA TRP A 52 1.57 4.28 6.60
C TRP A 52 2.00 4.97 5.30
N GLU A 53 3.29 4.94 4.98
CA GLU A 53 3.85 5.53 3.77
C GLU A 53 3.30 4.86 2.48
N VAL A 54 3.13 3.53 2.49
CA VAL A 54 2.52 2.79 1.38
C VAL A 54 1.05 3.19 1.20
N GLY A 55 0.27 3.30 2.29
CA GLY A 55 -1.11 3.76 2.25
C GLY A 55 -1.23 5.20 1.71
N ARG A 56 -0.33 6.09 2.12
CA ARG A 56 -0.26 7.48 1.62
C ARG A 56 0.03 7.51 0.11
N ALA A 57 0.98 6.71 -0.36
CA ALA A 57 1.31 6.58 -1.77
C ALA A 57 0.12 6.07 -2.60
N TRP A 58 -0.61 5.08 -2.07
CA TRP A 58 -1.80 4.55 -2.72
C TRP A 58 -2.91 5.58 -2.84
N ARG A 59 -3.21 6.32 -1.76
CA ARG A 59 -4.16 7.44 -1.78
C ARG A 59 -3.78 8.47 -2.84
N HIS A 60 -2.49 8.82 -2.93
CA HIS A 60 -1.99 9.77 -3.94
C HIS A 60 -2.19 9.26 -5.38
N ALA A 61 -1.94 7.96 -5.61
CA ALA A 61 -2.19 7.32 -6.90
C ALA A 61 -3.68 7.38 -7.30
N LEU A 62 -4.58 7.09 -6.37
CA LEU A 62 -6.02 7.14 -6.58
C LEU A 62 -6.52 8.56 -6.85
N MET A 63 -6.00 9.55 -6.14
CA MET A 63 -6.33 10.97 -6.36
C MET A 63 -5.93 11.43 -7.77
N ARG A 64 -4.74 11.05 -8.24
CA ARG A 64 -4.30 11.37 -9.61
C ARG A 64 -5.09 10.65 -10.71
N ARG A 65 -5.76 9.56 -10.38
CA ARG A 65 -6.65 8.84 -11.31
C ARG A 65 -8.04 9.47 -11.43
N SER A 66 -8.35 10.54 -10.68
CA SER A 66 -9.66 11.22 -10.68
C SER A 66 -10.85 10.33 -10.23
N GLN A 67 -10.63 9.30 -9.41
CA GLN A 67 -11.72 8.52 -8.78
C GLN A 67 -12.21 9.16 -7.48
N ARG A 68 -12.67 10.42 -7.56
CA ARG A 68 -13.10 11.22 -6.40
C ARG A 68 -14.24 10.59 -5.57
N GLY A 69 -14.99 9.63 -6.12
CA GLY A 69 -16.07 8.92 -5.42
C GLY A 69 -15.65 7.68 -4.62
N THR A 70 -14.57 6.99 -5.00
CA THR A 70 -14.31 5.61 -4.53
C THR A 70 -13.33 5.51 -3.36
N VAL A 71 -12.56 6.57 -3.10
CA VAL A 71 -11.61 6.63 -1.97
C VAL A 71 -12.33 6.54 -0.61
N ARG A 72 -13.63 6.86 -0.55
CA ARG A 72 -14.47 6.75 0.66
C ARG A 72 -14.56 5.33 1.23
N ASN A 73 -14.43 4.30 0.38
CA ASN A 73 -14.39 2.90 0.82
C ASN A 73 -12.96 2.36 1.05
N SER A 74 -11.92 3.14 0.75
CA SER A 74 -10.54 2.77 1.04
C SER A 74 -10.18 2.91 2.54
N VAL A 75 -11.08 3.46 3.35
CA VAL A 75 -10.91 3.49 4.81
C VAL A 75 -11.13 2.09 5.43
N ARG A 76 -11.75 1.14 4.70
CA ARG A 76 -11.88 -0.27 5.10
C ARG A 76 -10.59 -1.09 4.99
N TRP A 77 -9.48 -0.51 4.53
CA TRP A 77 -8.18 -1.19 4.46
C TRP A 77 -7.67 -1.70 5.81
N ALA A 78 -8.11 -1.12 6.93
CA ALA A 78 -7.82 -1.62 8.27
C ALA A 78 -8.38 -3.05 8.51
N GLY A 79 -9.53 -3.39 7.93
CA GLY A 79 -10.14 -4.73 8.07
C GLY A 79 -9.60 -5.78 7.10
N PHE A 80 -8.80 -5.39 6.11
CA PHE A 80 -8.22 -6.30 5.11
C PHE A 80 -6.80 -6.75 5.47
N ILE A 81 -6.32 -6.54 6.70
CA ILE A 81 -5.01 -7.04 7.16
C ILE A 81 -5.11 -7.57 8.61
N SER A 82 -6.34 -7.80 9.12
CA SER A 82 -6.55 -8.66 10.29
C SER A 82 -6.55 -10.12 9.86
#